data_AF-A0A2E4J246-F1
#
_entry.id   AF-A0A2E4J246-F1
#
_cell.length_a   1.000
_cell.length_b   1.000
_cell.length_c   1.000
_cell.angle_alpha   90.00
_cell.angle_beta   90.00
_cell.angle_gamma   90.00
#
_symmetry.space_group_name_H-M   'P 1'
#
loop_
_entity.id
_entity.type
_entity.pdbx_description
1 polymer ?
#
loop_
_entity_poly.entity_id
_entity_poly.type
_entity_poly.pdbx_seq_one_letter_code
_entity_poly.pdbx_strand_id
1 'polypeptide(L)'
;MSTVLRSPIPKALDSFDAITCTLNDTGLKAADIDYVNAHATSTPAGDRSEAHAFRNTFTDVGATPRVSSTKGLTGHPLSMAGMMEAAFCALAIKEKLIPGNVHLQTPDEACDGLDLPRATLEEASQTVLTTSSGFGGSNDGLIFRQS
;
A
#
# COMPACT_ATOMS: atom_id res chain seq x y z
N MET A 1 19.68 12.45 -0.90
CA MET A 1 20.33 11.19 -0.46
C MET A 1 19.20 10.36 0.15
N SER A 2 18.59 9.45 -0.62
CA SER A 2 17.39 8.72 -0.19
C SER A 2 17.82 7.52 0.65
N THR A 3 17.64 7.62 1.96
CA THR A 3 17.94 6.53 2.89
C THR A 3 16.77 5.54 2.86
N VAL A 4 17.00 4.34 2.36
CA VAL A 4 16.13 3.18 2.62
C VAL A 4 16.65 2.55 3.91
N LEU A 5 15.98 2.82 5.04
CA LEU A 5 16.21 2.12 6.30
C LEU A 5 15.22 0.95 6.39
N ARG A 6 15.74 -0.27 6.56
CA ARG A 6 14.97 -1.45 6.93
C ARG A 6 15.51 -1.97 8.26
N SER A 7 14.61 -2.33 9.17
CA SER A 7 14.92 -3.15 10.35
C SER A 7 14.13 -4.46 10.24
N PRO A 8 14.71 -5.65 10.49
CA PRO A 8 13.95 -6.88 10.57
C PRO A 8 13.19 -6.91 11.90
N ILE A 9 11.86 -6.82 11.85
CA ILE A 9 11.02 -6.82 13.05
C ILE A 9 10.75 -8.29 13.49
N PRO A 10 11.02 -8.68 14.75
CA PRO A 10 11.06 -10.10 15.17
C PRO A 10 9.71 -10.82 15.36
N LYS A 11 8.57 -10.25 14.95
CA LYS A 11 7.23 -10.81 15.20
C LYS A 11 6.45 -10.95 13.89
N ALA A 12 5.65 -12.00 13.75
CA ALA A 12 4.62 -12.05 12.71
C ALA A 12 3.59 -10.96 13.03
N LEU A 13 3.82 -9.78 12.48
CA LEU A 13 2.91 -8.64 12.50
C LEU A 13 1.79 -8.93 11.52
N ASP A 14 0.56 -8.51 11.82
CA ASP A 14 -0.47 -8.44 10.79
C ASP A 14 -0.23 -7.21 9.89
N SER A 15 -1.08 -7.00 8.88
CA SER A 15 -0.94 -5.85 7.97
C SER A 15 -1.00 -4.51 8.69
N PHE A 16 -1.79 -4.39 9.77
CA PHE A 16 -1.92 -3.15 10.54
C PHE A 16 -0.63 -2.84 11.30
N ASP A 17 -0.10 -3.84 11.99
CA ASP A 17 1.17 -3.73 12.71
C ASP A 17 2.32 -3.34 11.75
N ALA A 18 2.38 -3.94 10.54
CA ALA A 18 3.42 -3.62 9.56
C ALA A 18 3.35 -2.16 9.07
N ILE A 19 2.15 -1.65 8.79
CA ILE A 19 1.96 -0.25 8.37
C ILE A 19 2.33 0.70 9.51
N THR A 20 1.83 0.45 10.72
CA THR A 20 2.09 1.32 11.87
C THR A 20 3.58 1.35 12.25
N CYS A 21 4.27 0.20 12.21
CA CYS A 21 5.73 0.16 12.36
C CYS A 21 6.45 0.98 11.29
N THR A 22 6.04 0.87 10.02
CA THR A 22 6.65 1.64 8.91
C THR A 22 6.47 3.15 9.09
N LEU A 23 5.27 3.60 9.51
CA LEU A 23 5.01 5.01 9.81
C LEU A 23 5.85 5.49 11.00
N ASN A 24 5.93 4.71 12.08
CA ASN A 24 6.72 5.04 13.25
C ASN A 24 8.22 5.13 12.93
N ASP A 25 8.76 4.19 12.15
CA ASP A 25 10.17 4.15 11.76
C ASP A 25 10.56 5.36 10.89
N THR A 26 9.61 5.90 10.12
CA THR A 26 9.83 7.07 9.24
C THR A 26 9.47 8.40 9.91
N GLY A 27 8.77 8.37 11.05
CA GLY A 27 8.23 9.56 11.71
C GLY A 27 7.09 10.25 10.94
N LEU A 28 6.55 9.59 9.92
CA LEU A 28 5.44 10.10 9.11
C LEU A 28 4.10 9.80 9.77
N LYS A 29 3.12 10.67 9.54
CA LYS A 29 1.74 10.47 9.95
C LYS A 29 0.96 9.83 8.82
N ALA A 30 -0.17 9.21 9.17
CA ALA A 30 -1.12 8.67 8.20
C ALA A 30 -1.54 9.72 7.14
N ALA A 31 -1.70 10.98 7.56
CA ALA A 31 -2.05 12.11 6.69
C ALA A 31 -0.92 12.57 5.75
N ASP A 32 0.33 12.11 5.95
CA ASP A 32 1.44 12.41 5.06
C ASP A 32 1.54 11.45 3.86
N ILE A 33 0.71 10.39 3.84
CA ILE A 33 0.68 9.38 2.77
C ILE A 33 -0.35 9.81 1.71
N ASP A 34 0.09 9.95 0.47
CA ASP A 34 -0.77 10.33 -0.65
C ASP A 34 -1.38 9.11 -1.35
N TYR A 35 -0.58 8.04 -1.48
CA TYR A 35 -0.94 6.84 -2.22
C TYR A 35 -0.43 5.58 -1.52
N VAL A 36 -1.26 4.54 -1.54
CA VAL A 36 -0.94 3.19 -1.08
C VAL A 36 -1.06 2.20 -2.24
N ASN A 37 0.05 1.55 -2.58
CA ASN A 37 0.04 0.34 -3.40
C ASN A 37 -0.14 -0.88 -2.48
N ALA A 38 -1.37 -1.38 -2.43
CA ALA A 38 -1.81 -2.49 -1.61
C ALA A 38 -1.29 -3.84 -2.12
N HIS A 39 -1.09 -4.78 -1.20
CA HIS A 39 -0.71 -6.13 -1.52
C HIS A 39 -1.84 -6.87 -2.26
N ALA A 40 -3.10 -6.69 -1.86
CA ALA A 40 -4.34 -7.18 -2.46
C ALA A 40 -4.16 -8.27 -3.55
N THR A 41 -4.11 -9.53 -3.12
CA THR A 41 -3.87 -10.68 -4.00
C THR A 41 -5.14 -11.21 -4.66
N SER A 42 -6.25 -10.48 -4.53
CA SER A 42 -7.59 -10.95 -4.92
C SER A 42 -8.05 -12.14 -4.08
N THR A 43 -7.53 -12.29 -2.86
CA THR A 43 -7.97 -13.34 -1.93
C THR A 43 -8.94 -12.75 -0.91
N PRO A 44 -10.17 -13.26 -0.77
CA PRO A 44 -11.19 -12.60 0.06
C PRO A 44 -10.76 -12.36 1.51
N ALA A 45 -10.02 -13.30 2.11
CA ALA A 45 -9.52 -13.15 3.48
C ALA A 45 -8.38 -12.13 3.60
N GLY A 46 -7.42 -12.15 2.67
CA GLY A 46 -6.28 -11.25 2.67
C GLY A 46 -6.69 -9.81 2.38
N ASP A 47 -7.50 -9.62 1.34
CA ASP A 47 -7.95 -8.30 0.92
C ASP A 47 -8.83 -7.63 2.00
N ARG A 48 -9.71 -8.39 2.68
CA ARG A 48 -10.48 -7.87 3.83
C ARG A 48 -9.57 -7.50 5.00
N SER A 49 -8.61 -8.35 5.33
CA SER A 49 -7.64 -8.07 6.40
C SER A 49 -6.86 -6.78 6.13
N GLU A 50 -6.42 -6.59 4.89
CA GLU A 50 -5.69 -5.41 4.48
C GLU A 50 -6.59 -4.16 4.47
N ALA A 51 -7.83 -4.28 3.99
CA ALA A 51 -8.80 -3.18 4.03
C ALA A 51 -9.09 -2.71 5.46
N HIS A 52 -9.28 -3.63 6.42
CA HIS A 52 -9.42 -3.27 7.82
C HIS A 52 -8.18 -2.57 8.38
N ALA A 53 -6.98 -3.03 8.03
CA ALA A 53 -5.74 -2.38 8.42
C ALA A 53 -5.63 -0.94 7.88
N PHE A 54 -6.00 -0.72 6.61
CA PHE A 54 -6.01 0.61 6.02
C PHE A 54 -7.06 1.52 6.67
N ARG A 55 -8.26 1.04 6.94
CA ARG A 55 -9.30 1.84 7.61
C ARG A 55 -8.84 2.29 8.99
N ASN A 56 -8.35 1.36 9.81
CA ASN A 56 -7.86 1.67 11.14
C ASN A 56 -6.68 2.66 11.13
N THR A 57 -5.82 2.57 10.11
CA THR A 57 -4.61 3.41 10.03
C THR A 57 -4.86 4.78 9.41
N PHE A 58 -5.76 4.86 8.43
CA PHE A 58 -5.99 6.06 7.63
C PHE A 58 -7.38 6.64 7.85
N THR A 59 -8.43 5.93 7.43
CA THR A 59 -9.80 6.47 7.39
C THR A 59 -10.32 6.86 8.77
N ASP A 60 -10.12 6.02 9.78
CA ASP A 60 -10.64 6.24 11.14
C ASP A 60 -9.94 7.41 11.85
N VAL A 61 -8.78 7.84 11.37
CA VAL A 61 -8.04 9.01 11.84
C VAL A 61 -8.14 10.21 10.89
N GLY A 62 -9.02 10.13 9.87
CA GLY A 62 -9.33 11.21 8.94
C GLY A 62 -8.36 11.39 7.77
N ALA A 63 -7.47 10.44 7.53
CA ALA A 63 -6.62 10.41 6.34
C ALA A 63 -7.26 9.58 5.22
N THR A 64 -7.09 10.01 3.98
CA THR A 64 -7.72 9.37 2.81
C THR A 64 -6.73 9.24 1.64
N PRO A 65 -5.66 8.44 1.79
CA PRO A 65 -4.77 8.18 0.66
C PRO A 65 -5.53 7.45 -0.44
N ARG A 66 -5.10 7.64 -1.69
CA ARG A 66 -5.55 6.78 -2.80
C ARG A 66 -5.03 5.37 -2.57
N VAL A 67 -5.85 4.35 -2.80
CA VAL A 67 -5.45 2.94 -2.61
C VAL A 67 -5.70 2.15 -3.89
N SER A 68 -4.67 1.49 -4.38
CA SER A 68 -4.81 0.56 -5.51
C SER A 68 -3.89 -0.64 -5.37
N SER A 69 -4.08 -1.66 -6.21
CA SER A 69 -3.09 -2.72 -6.36
C SER A 69 -2.67 -2.92 -7.80
N THR A 70 -1.37 -2.79 -8.03
CA THR A 70 -0.74 -3.08 -9.34
C THR A 70 -0.88 -4.55 -9.75
N LYS A 71 -1.16 -5.46 -8.81
CA LYS A 71 -1.45 -6.88 -9.13
C LYS A 71 -2.69 -7.07 -9.99
N GLY A 72 -3.64 -6.14 -9.94
CA GLY A 72 -4.78 -6.14 -10.86
C GLY A 72 -4.35 -6.04 -12.33
N LEU A 73 -3.18 -5.46 -12.61
CA LEU A 73 -2.63 -5.31 -13.96
C LEU A 73 -1.58 -6.39 -14.28
N THR A 74 -0.77 -6.76 -13.30
CA THR A 74 0.42 -7.58 -13.52
C THR A 74 0.29 -9.04 -13.07
N GLY A 75 -0.80 -9.38 -12.38
CA GLY A 75 -0.91 -10.62 -11.62
C GLY A 75 0.02 -10.65 -10.40
N HIS A 76 0.17 -11.82 -9.79
CA HIS A 76 0.96 -12.01 -8.57
C HIS A 76 2.19 -12.92 -8.79
N PRO A 77 3.36 -12.36 -9.12
CA PRO A 77 4.56 -13.15 -9.44
C PRO A 77 5.35 -13.56 -8.18
N LEU A 78 4.65 -13.83 -7.07
CA LEU A 78 5.20 -14.31 -5.80
C LEU A 78 6.40 -13.47 -5.32
N SER A 79 7.60 -14.07 -5.26
CA SER A 79 8.82 -13.43 -4.77
C SER A 79 9.24 -12.19 -5.55
N MET A 80 8.80 -12.04 -6.80
CA MET A 80 9.06 -10.83 -7.59
C MET A 80 8.06 -9.70 -7.32
N ALA A 81 6.93 -9.98 -6.66
CA ALA A 81 5.86 -8.99 -6.46
C ALA A 81 6.39 -7.76 -5.73
N GLY A 82 7.04 -7.93 -4.58
CA GLY A 82 7.57 -6.81 -3.81
C GLY A 82 8.56 -5.93 -4.57
N MET A 83 9.39 -6.52 -5.45
CA MET A 83 10.30 -5.75 -6.29
C MET A 83 9.56 -4.93 -7.36
N MET A 84 8.55 -5.52 -7.99
CA MET A 84 7.73 -4.83 -8.98
C MET A 84 6.93 -3.69 -8.34
N GLU A 85 6.33 -3.94 -7.18
CA GLU A 85 5.58 -2.96 -6.41
C GLU A 85 6.45 -1.77 -6.01
N ALA A 86 7.66 -2.03 -5.50
CA ALA A 86 8.64 -0.98 -5.22
C ALA A 86 9.00 -0.16 -6.46
N ALA A 87 9.24 -0.81 -7.61
CA ALA A 87 9.52 -0.14 -8.87
C ALA A 87 8.32 0.72 -9.33
N PHE A 88 7.10 0.21 -9.22
CA PHE A 88 5.90 0.96 -9.57
C PHE A 88 5.65 2.14 -8.64
N CYS A 89 5.94 2.02 -7.35
CA CYS A 89 5.85 3.16 -6.42
C CYS A 89 6.85 4.27 -6.76
N ALA A 90 8.09 3.90 -7.09
CA ALA A 90 9.08 4.86 -7.56
C ALA A 90 8.65 5.54 -8.87
N LEU A 91 8.06 4.78 -9.80
CA LEU A 91 7.51 5.32 -11.05
C LEU A 91 6.28 6.21 -10.81
N ALA A 92 5.38 5.86 -9.87
CA ALA A 92 4.22 6.66 -9.51
C ALA A 92 4.61 8.08 -9.11
N ILE A 93 5.64 8.21 -8.26
CA ILE A 93 6.23 9.49 -7.86
C ILE A 93 6.87 10.20 -9.06
N LYS A 94 7.74 9.49 -9.80
CA LYS A 94 8.53 10.07 -10.90
C LYS A 94 7.66 10.58 -12.04
N GLU A 95 6.65 9.81 -12.41
CA GLU A 95 5.77 10.06 -13.55
C GLU A 95 4.49 10.80 -13.13
N LYS A 96 4.32 11.12 -11.83
CA LYS A 96 3.16 11.83 -11.28
C LYS A 96 1.84 11.16 -11.66
N LEU A 97 1.78 9.86 -11.42
CA LEU A 97 0.63 9.03 -11.69
C LEU A 97 0.29 8.16 -10.49
N ILE A 98 -0.99 7.82 -10.37
CA ILE A 98 -1.49 6.84 -9.41
C ILE A 98 -2.15 5.72 -10.21
N PRO A 99 -1.64 4.47 -10.16
CA PRO A 99 -2.27 3.33 -10.81
C PRO A 99 -3.71 3.14 -10.33
N GLY A 100 -4.61 2.78 -11.27
CA GLY A 100 -5.99 2.47 -10.95
C GLY A 100 -6.25 0.98 -10.74
N ASN A 101 -7.33 0.66 -10.03
CA ASN A 101 -7.87 -0.69 -9.89
C ASN A 101 -8.72 -1.07 -11.12
N VAL A 102 -8.08 -1.31 -12.27
CA VAL A 102 -8.75 -1.43 -13.58
C VAL A 102 -9.86 -2.51 -13.65
N HIS A 103 -9.75 -3.57 -12.86
CA HIS A 103 -10.75 -4.65 -12.83
C HIS A 103 -11.70 -4.62 -11.63
N LEU A 104 -11.58 -3.63 -10.74
CA LEU A 104 -12.44 -3.50 -9.56
C LEU A 104 -13.84 -3.02 -9.96
N GLN A 105 -14.83 -3.89 -9.81
CA GLN A 105 -16.24 -3.59 -10.12
C GLN A 105 -17.05 -3.29 -8.86
N THR A 106 -17.04 -4.23 -7.93
CA THR A 106 -17.78 -4.15 -6.66
C THR A 106 -16.79 -4.41 -5.53
N PRO A 107 -16.35 -3.35 -4.82
CA PRO A 107 -15.53 -3.53 -3.63
C PRO A 107 -16.27 -4.33 -2.56
N ASP A 108 -15.52 -5.09 -1.75
CA ASP A 108 -16.04 -5.73 -0.54
C ASP A 108 -16.44 -4.64 0.47
N GLU A 109 -17.43 -4.92 1.33
CA GLU A 109 -17.88 -3.99 2.38
C GLU A 109 -16.75 -3.60 3.34
N ALA A 110 -15.74 -4.47 3.52
CA ALA A 110 -14.57 -4.14 4.32
C ALA A 110 -13.78 -2.94 3.79
N CYS A 111 -13.92 -2.61 2.50
CA CYS A 111 -13.28 -1.47 1.85
C CYS A 111 -14.05 -0.15 2.00
N ASP A 112 -15.17 -0.12 2.74
CA ASP A 112 -15.96 1.09 2.90
C ASP A 112 -15.13 2.25 3.48
N GLY A 113 -15.27 3.44 2.88
CA GLY A 113 -14.48 4.62 3.22
C GLY A 113 -13.03 4.64 2.70
N LEU A 114 -12.57 3.63 1.95
CA LEU A 114 -11.31 3.68 1.22
C LEU A 114 -11.48 4.37 -0.14
N ASP A 115 -10.52 5.22 -0.51
CA ASP A 115 -10.50 5.86 -1.84
C ASP A 115 -9.84 4.93 -2.86
N LEU A 116 -10.67 4.25 -3.65
CA LEU A 116 -10.27 3.19 -4.59
C LEU A 116 -10.44 3.63 -6.06
N PRO A 117 -9.50 4.42 -6.62
CA PRO A 117 -9.59 4.84 -8.02
C PRO A 117 -9.58 3.63 -8.94
N ARG A 118 -10.50 3.59 -9.91
CA ARG A 118 -10.60 2.51 -10.91
C ARG A 118 -9.74 2.78 -12.15
N ALA A 119 -9.60 4.05 -12.51
CA ALA A 119 -8.74 4.50 -13.59
C ALA A 119 -7.40 5.00 -13.02
N THR A 120 -6.35 4.93 -13.84
CA THR A 120 -5.09 5.63 -13.53
C THR A 120 -5.35 7.12 -13.50
N LEU A 121 -4.77 7.80 -12.52
CA LEU A 121 -4.91 9.23 -12.31
C LEU A 121 -3.59 9.92 -12.62
N GLU A 122 -3.64 11.07 -13.27
CA GLU A 122 -2.48 11.94 -13.51
C GLU A 122 -2.31 12.91 -12.34
N GLU A 123 -2.07 12.35 -11.16
CA GLU A 123 -1.92 13.08 -9.90
C GLU A 123 -0.52 12.84 -9.33
N ALA A 124 0.12 13.90 -8.87
CA ALA A 124 1.44 13.79 -8.24
C ALA A 124 1.29 13.28 -6.81
N SER A 125 1.91 12.13 -6.50
CA SER A 125 2.13 11.66 -5.14
C SER A 125 3.54 12.01 -4.68
N GLN A 126 3.68 12.64 -3.52
CA GLN A 126 4.95 12.95 -2.89
C GLN A 126 5.41 11.81 -1.99
N THR A 127 4.48 11.16 -1.30
CA THR A 127 4.74 10.05 -0.37
C THR A 127 3.87 8.86 -0.72
N VAL A 128 4.51 7.73 -1.03
CA VAL A 128 3.85 6.48 -1.42
C VAL A 128 4.22 5.38 -0.46
N LEU A 129 3.22 4.69 0.09
CA LEU A 129 3.38 3.45 0.85
C LEU A 129 3.11 2.25 -0.06
N THR A 130 3.87 1.17 0.10
CA THR A 130 3.47 -0.15 -0.41
C THR A 130 3.53 -1.18 0.70
N THR A 131 2.54 -2.06 0.72
CA THR A 131 2.47 -3.22 1.62
C THR A 131 2.73 -4.50 0.86
N SER A 132 3.32 -5.49 1.52
CA SER A 132 3.49 -6.83 0.96
C SER A 132 3.33 -7.88 2.04
N SER A 133 2.55 -8.92 1.73
CA SER A 133 2.34 -10.07 2.62
C SER A 133 2.86 -11.35 1.98
N GLY A 134 3.62 -12.12 2.74
CA GLY A 134 4.17 -13.41 2.33
C GLY A 134 3.53 -14.57 3.09
N PHE A 135 3.60 -15.77 2.50
CA PHE A 135 3.26 -16.99 3.22
C PHE A 135 4.10 -17.11 4.50
N GLY A 136 3.50 -17.67 5.55
CA GLY A 136 4.14 -17.77 6.87
C GLY A 136 3.93 -16.56 7.77
N GLY A 137 3.13 -15.57 7.34
CA GLY A 137 2.76 -14.41 8.17
C GLY A 137 3.76 -13.26 8.14
N SER A 138 4.62 -13.21 7.12
CA SER A 138 5.51 -12.07 6.90
C SER A 138 4.71 -10.90 6.33
N ASN A 139 4.69 -9.76 7.01
CA ASN A 139 4.07 -8.53 6.52
C ASN A 139 5.12 -7.42 6.54
N ASP A 140 5.29 -6.77 5.40
CA ASP A 140 6.30 -5.72 5.18
C ASP A 140 5.61 -4.43 4.68
N GLY A 141 6.16 -3.28 5.05
CA GLY A 141 5.79 -1.97 4.50
C GLY A 141 7.03 -1.21 4.04
N LEU A 142 6.90 -0.45 2.95
CA LEU A 142 7.95 0.43 2.41
C LEU A 142 7.36 1.78 2.06
N ILE A 143 8.05 2.87 2.41
CA ILE A 143 7.66 4.23 2.02
C ILE A 143 8.71 4.81 1.07
N PHE A 144 8.22 5.37 -0.03
CA PHE A 144 8.98 6.17 -1.00
C PHE A 144 8.55 7.62 -0.87
N ARG A 145 9.51 8.55 -0.83
CA ARG A 145 9.21 9.97 -0.71
C ARG A 145 10.10 10.82 -1.62
N GLN A 146 9.50 11.75 -2.36
CA GLN A 146 10.21 12.77 -3.11
C GLN A 146 10.73 13.85 -2.15
N SER A 147 12.01 14.22 -2.29
CA SER A 147 12.68 15.25 -1.48
C SER A 147 12.78 16.58 -2.21
#